data_AF-A0A2G6UM30-F1
#
_entry.id   AF-A0A2G6UM30-F1
#
_cell.length_a   1.000
_cell.length_b   1.000
_cell.length_c   1.000
_cell.angle_alpha   90.00
_cell.angle_beta   90.00
_cell.angle_gamma   90.00
#
_symmetry.space_group_name_H-M   'P 1'
#
loop_
_entity.id
_entity.type
_entity.pdbx_description
1 polymer ?
#
loop_
_entity_poly.entity_id
_entity_poly.type
_entity_poly.pdbx_seq_one_letter_code
_entity_poly.pdbx_strand_id
1 'polypeptide(L)'
;MEFSFNTFFGFEHDLTAHPEAAIFGAMFVPLLLLIPIAVIGWIFRKLKLNMYIIHALLYTLMFTFVLGSFAMLILFFITDKNGIKLAYCWLAILAGMFTFSIINTNTITKMFTDWSKLIKEKDNSSK
;
A
#
# COMPACT_ATOMS: atom_id res chain seq x y z
N MET A 1 -7.31 23.60 9.57
CA MET A 1 -6.10 23.05 10.22
C MET A 1 -4.93 23.88 9.73
N GLU A 2 -4.30 24.65 10.62
CA GLU A 2 -3.05 25.37 10.29
C GLU A 2 -1.94 24.34 10.13
N PHE A 3 -1.35 24.29 8.94
CA PHE A 3 -0.10 23.57 8.71
C PHE A 3 1.01 24.43 9.33
N SER A 4 1.35 24.19 10.60
CA SER A 4 2.47 24.89 11.21
C SER A 4 3.78 24.32 10.65
N PHE A 5 4.69 25.19 10.20
CA PHE A 5 6.02 24.78 9.76
C PHE A 5 6.76 23.94 10.82
N ASN A 6 6.49 24.18 12.11
CA ASN A 6 7.05 23.42 13.22
C ASN A 6 6.59 21.96 13.23
N THR A 7 5.40 21.66 12.72
CA THR A 7 4.86 20.29 12.67
C THR A 7 5.51 19.47 11.56
N PHE A 8 5.82 20.08 10.43
CA PHE A 8 6.49 19.42 9.31
C PHE A 8 7.98 19.19 9.59
N PHE A 9 8.70 20.23 10.05
CA PHE A 9 10.11 20.09 10.41
C PHE A 9 10.34 19.32 11.71
N GLY A 10 9.39 19.36 12.66
CA GLY A 10 9.43 18.52 13.86
C GLY A 10 9.36 17.02 13.50
N PHE A 11 8.49 16.65 12.55
CA PHE A 11 8.41 15.27 12.08
C PHE A 11 9.69 14.81 11.35
N GLU A 12 10.32 15.69 10.55
CA GLU A 12 11.63 15.38 9.94
C GLU A 12 12.72 15.14 11.00
N HIS A 13 12.72 15.95 12.08
CA HIS A 13 13.66 15.78 13.17
C HIS A 13 13.47 14.43 13.88
N ASP A 14 12.23 14.07 14.19
CA ASP A 14 11.89 12.79 14.82
C ASP A 14 12.22 11.60 13.92
N LEU A 15 11.97 11.69 12.61
CA LEU A 15 12.35 10.64 11.66
C LEU A 15 13.85 10.47 11.50
N THR A 16 14.62 11.54 11.72
CA THR A 16 16.08 11.48 11.73
C THR A 16 16.59 10.82 13.00
N ALA A 17 15.95 11.09 14.15
CA ALA A 17 16.27 10.47 15.43
C ALA A 17 15.87 8.98 15.48
N HIS A 18 14.76 8.61 14.83
CA HIS A 18 14.16 7.28 14.83
C HIS A 18 13.88 6.77 13.41
N PRO A 19 14.91 6.38 12.65
CA PRO A 19 14.73 5.91 11.28
C PRO A 19 13.91 4.62 11.16
N GLU A 20 13.84 3.82 12.22
CA GLU A 20 12.95 2.66 12.34
C GLU A 20 11.47 3.05 12.15
N ALA A 21 11.08 4.28 12.49
CA ALA A 21 9.73 4.78 12.28
C ALA A 21 9.34 4.77 10.79
N ALA A 22 10.30 4.95 9.87
CA ALA A 22 10.05 4.86 8.43
C ALA A 22 9.72 3.42 7.99
N ILE A 23 10.35 2.41 8.59
CA ILE A 23 10.04 0.99 8.33
C ILE A 23 8.67 0.64 8.90
N PHE A 24 8.41 1.02 10.14
CA PHE A 24 7.12 0.79 10.77
C PHE A 24 6.00 1.49 10.00
N GLY A 25 6.23 2.72 9.54
CA GLY A 25 5.33 3.43 8.64
C GLY A 25 5.08 2.63 7.36
N ALA A 26 6.14 2.15 6.71
CA ALA A 26 6.03 1.38 5.48
C ALA A 26 5.19 0.10 5.61
N MET A 27 5.24 -0.55 6.78
CA MET A 27 4.49 -1.76 7.08
C MET A 27 3.06 -1.48 7.53
N PHE A 28 2.86 -0.53 8.45
CA PHE A 28 1.57 -0.32 9.10
C PHE A 28 0.66 0.66 8.38
N VAL A 29 1.20 1.70 7.71
CA VAL A 29 0.37 2.69 7.01
C VAL A 29 -0.50 2.04 5.94
N PRO A 30 0.02 1.16 5.06
CA PRO A 30 -0.83 0.50 4.08
C PRO A 30 -1.91 -0.37 4.72
N LEU A 31 -1.59 -1.10 5.79
CA LEU A 31 -2.53 -1.97 6.51
C LEU A 31 -3.65 -1.17 7.18
N LEU A 32 -3.31 -0.07 7.84
CA LEU A 32 -4.28 0.80 8.50
C LEU A 32 -5.21 1.45 7.48
N LEU A 33 -4.69 1.86 6.31
CA LEU A 33 -5.50 2.46 5.24
C LEU A 33 -6.39 1.45 4.50
N LEU A 34 -6.09 0.15 4.54
CA LEU A 34 -6.97 -0.87 3.95
C LEU A 34 -8.35 -0.89 4.63
N ILE A 35 -8.41 -0.65 5.95
CA ILE A 35 -9.66 -0.69 6.72
C ILE A 35 -10.67 0.37 6.22
N PRO A 36 -10.37 1.68 6.23
CA PRO A 36 -11.32 2.69 5.76
C PRO A 36 -11.64 2.52 4.27
N ILE A 37 -10.68 2.14 3.44
CA ILE A 37 -10.93 1.91 2.00
C ILE A 37 -11.87 0.73 1.78
N ALA A 38 -11.75 -0.35 2.57
CA ALA A 38 -12.67 -1.47 2.51
C ALA A 38 -14.10 -1.07 2.92
N VAL A 39 -14.24 -0.23 3.95
CA VAL A 39 -15.54 0.33 4.36
C VAL A 39 -16.14 1.20 3.26
N ILE A 40 -15.35 2.10 2.66
CA ILE A 40 -15.79 2.92 1.51
C ILE A 40 -16.19 2.01 0.34
N GLY A 41 -15.41 0.97 0.06
CA GLY A 41 -15.72 -0.02 -0.97
C GLY A 41 -17.01 -0.79 -0.71
N TRP A 42 -17.36 -1.05 0.56
CA TRP A 42 -18.66 -1.61 0.92
C TRP A 42 -19.81 -0.64 0.62
N ILE A 43 -19.65 0.64 0.94
CA ILE A 43 -20.63 1.69 0.60
C ILE A 43 -20.79 1.81 -0.92
N PHE A 44 -19.70 1.84 -1.68
CA PHE A 44 -19.73 1.92 -3.16
C PHE A 44 -20.50 0.75 -3.77
N ARG A 45 -20.34 -0.48 -3.24
CA ARG A 45 -21.13 -1.65 -3.66
C ARG A 45 -22.62 -1.45 -3.40
N LYS A 46 -23.00 -0.91 -2.23
CA LYS A 46 -24.40 -0.65 -1.88
C LYS A 46 -25.03 0.39 -2.80
N LEU A 47 -24.26 1.41 -3.20
CA LEU A 47 -24.70 2.48 -4.08
C LEU A 47 -24.57 2.13 -5.58
N LYS A 48 -24.08 0.93 -5.92
CA LYS A 48 -23.78 0.49 -7.31
C LYS A 48 -22.86 1.45 -8.07
N LEU A 49 -21.95 2.12 -7.37
CA LEU A 49 -20.94 2.99 -7.97
C LEU A 49 -19.83 2.18 -8.63
N ASN A 50 -19.08 2.82 -9.54
CA ASN A 50 -17.96 2.18 -10.19
C ASN A 50 -16.87 1.80 -9.16
N MET A 51 -16.61 0.50 -9.05
CA MET A 51 -15.64 -0.05 -8.10
C MET A 51 -14.19 0.05 -8.59
N TYR A 52 -13.93 0.55 -9.80
CA TYR A 52 -12.59 0.63 -10.39
C TYR A 52 -11.58 1.32 -9.47
N ILE A 53 -11.92 2.52 -9.00
CA ILE A 53 -11.03 3.31 -8.14
C ILE A 53 -10.77 2.62 -6.80
N ILE A 54 -11.77 1.92 -6.25
CA ILE A 54 -11.65 1.17 -5.00
C ILE A 54 -10.69 -0.01 -5.18
N HIS A 55 -10.83 -0.78 -6.26
CA HIS A 55 -9.92 -1.89 -6.55
C HIS A 55 -8.49 -1.37 -6.77
N ALA A 56 -8.32 -0.29 -7.54
CA ALA A 56 -7.03 0.34 -7.76
C ALA A 56 -6.36 0.73 -6.43
N LEU A 57 -7.11 1.34 -5.51
CA LEU A 57 -6.60 1.72 -4.19
C LEU A 57 -6.26 0.50 -3.32
N LEU A 58 -7.12 -0.53 -3.31
CA LEU A 58 -6.86 -1.75 -2.55
C LEU A 58 -5.62 -2.48 -3.06
N TYR A 59 -5.43 -2.59 -4.39
CA TYR A 59 -4.23 -3.18 -4.98
C TYR A 59 -2.99 -2.34 -4.70
N THR A 60 -3.11 -1.00 -4.76
CA THR A 60 -2.01 -0.10 -4.39
C THR A 60 -1.54 -0.40 -2.98
N LEU A 61 -2.46 -0.41 -2.00
CA LEU A 61 -2.10 -0.66 -0.60
C LEU A 61 -1.56 -2.08 -0.39
N MET A 62 -2.11 -3.08 -1.08
CA MET A 62 -1.62 -4.47 -1.01
C MET A 62 -0.19 -4.58 -1.56
N PHE A 63 0.10 -4.02 -2.73
CA PHE A 63 1.44 -4.07 -3.32
C PHE A 63 2.43 -3.19 -2.58
N THR A 64 2.03 -2.00 -2.14
CA THR A 64 2.88 -1.16 -1.30
C THR A 64 3.17 -1.82 0.05
N PHE A 65 2.21 -2.56 0.63
CA PHE A 65 2.49 -3.36 1.82
C PHE A 65 3.55 -4.42 1.53
N VAL A 66 3.37 -5.26 0.52
CA VAL A 66 4.29 -6.38 0.25
C VAL A 66 5.64 -5.88 -0.28
N LEU A 67 5.63 -5.20 -1.42
CA LEU A 67 6.83 -4.76 -2.12
C LEU A 67 7.47 -3.56 -1.42
N GLY A 68 6.68 -2.63 -0.90
CA GLY A 68 7.19 -1.47 -0.17
C GLY A 68 7.82 -1.87 1.16
N SER A 69 7.21 -2.76 1.95
CA SER A 69 7.86 -3.24 3.19
C SER A 69 9.15 -3.98 2.89
N PHE A 70 9.14 -4.87 1.88
CA PHE A 70 10.33 -5.63 1.50
C PHE A 70 11.47 -4.72 1.02
N ALA A 71 11.17 -3.78 0.11
CA ALA A 71 12.16 -2.82 -0.37
C ALA A 71 12.69 -1.93 0.75
N MET A 72 11.83 -1.50 1.68
CA MET A 72 12.24 -0.67 2.81
C MET A 72 13.12 -1.39 3.81
N LEU A 73 12.85 -2.68 4.08
CA LEU A 73 13.74 -3.51 4.89
C LEU A 73 15.12 -3.60 4.26
N ILE A 74 15.20 -3.90 2.95
CA ILE A 74 16.47 -3.97 2.23
C ILE A 74 17.20 -2.63 2.30
N LEU A 75 16.51 -1.53 1.95
CA LEU A 75 17.11 -0.20 1.94
C LEU A 75 17.63 0.17 3.33
N PHE A 76 16.87 -0.09 4.39
CA PHE A 76 17.30 0.21 5.76
C PHE A 76 18.61 -0.50 6.16
N PHE A 77 18.83 -1.73 5.70
CA PHE A 77 20.07 -2.46 6.00
C PHE A 77 21.26 -2.07 5.13
N ILE A 78 21.03 -1.55 3.92
CA ILE A 78 22.10 -1.24 2.95
C ILE A 78 22.51 0.24 2.99
N THR A 79 21.60 1.14 3.37
CA THR A 79 21.84 2.60 3.40
C THR A 79 22.28 3.10 4.77
N ASP A 80 22.61 4.39 4.86
CA ASP A 80 23.04 5.09 6.07
C ASP A 80 21.93 5.25 7.14
N LYS A 81 20.85 4.46 7.07
CA LYS A 81 19.68 4.50 7.97
C LYS A 81 19.11 5.91 8.15
N ASN A 82 19.18 6.75 7.12
CA ASN A 82 18.57 8.08 7.17
C ASN A 82 17.05 7.95 6.96
N GLY A 83 16.27 8.20 8.02
CA GLY A 83 14.82 8.04 8.01
C GLY A 83 14.09 8.93 7.01
N ILE A 84 14.58 10.15 6.76
CA ILE A 84 14.00 11.07 5.76
C ILE A 84 14.18 10.50 4.35
N LYS A 85 15.39 10.05 3.99
CA LYS A 85 15.64 9.43 2.68
C LYS A 85 14.77 8.19 2.48
N LEU A 86 14.66 7.37 3.52
CA LEU A 86 13.81 6.18 3.53
C LEU A 86 12.33 6.53 3.33
N ALA A 87 11.81 7.55 4.00
CA ALA A 87 10.44 8.02 3.79
C ALA A 87 10.19 8.48 2.36
N TYR A 88 11.13 9.21 1.75
CA TYR A 88 11.03 9.59 0.34
C TYR A 88 11.07 8.39 -0.60
N CYS A 89 11.93 7.40 -0.34
CA CYS A 89 11.94 6.14 -1.08
C CYS A 89 10.59 5.41 -0.97
N TRP A 90 10.01 5.36 0.23
CA TRP A 90 8.71 4.75 0.43
C TRP A 90 7.59 5.49 -0.31
N LEU A 91 7.58 6.83 -0.28
CA LEU A 91 6.63 7.64 -1.03
C LEU A 91 6.74 7.40 -2.54
N ALA A 92 7.97 7.28 -3.07
CA ALA A 92 8.19 6.93 -4.47
C ALA A 92 7.63 5.55 -4.82
N ILE A 93 7.83 4.55 -3.94
CA ILE A 93 7.25 3.21 -4.13
C ILE A 93 5.71 3.28 -4.10
N LEU A 94 5.11 3.99 -3.14
CA LEU A 94 3.67 4.18 -3.06
C LEU A 94 3.11 4.81 -4.35
N ALA A 95 3.73 5.88 -4.84
CA ALA A 95 3.32 6.55 -6.09
C ALA A 95 3.46 5.63 -7.31
N GLY A 96 4.55 4.85 -7.37
CA GLY A 96 4.77 3.85 -8.41
C GLY A 96 3.70 2.76 -8.41
N MET A 97 3.42 2.18 -7.23
CA MET A 97 2.39 1.14 -7.08
C MET A 97 0.99 1.68 -7.33
N PHE A 98 0.72 2.94 -6.99
CA PHE A 98 -0.54 3.62 -7.29
C PHE A 98 -0.76 3.73 -8.80
N THR A 99 0.26 4.24 -9.51
CA THR A 99 0.22 4.38 -10.97
C THR A 99 0.08 3.03 -11.65
N PHE A 100 0.87 2.04 -11.22
CA PHE A 100 0.78 0.66 -11.72
C PHE A 100 -0.62 0.07 -11.52
N SER A 101 -1.19 0.23 -10.32
CA SER A 101 -2.51 -0.29 -9.99
C SER A 101 -3.59 0.38 -10.80
N ILE A 102 -3.57 1.71 -10.96
CA ILE A 102 -4.54 2.43 -11.80
C ILE A 102 -4.49 1.92 -13.24
N ILE A 103 -3.30 1.75 -13.84
CA ILE A 103 -3.20 1.33 -15.23
C ILE A 103 -3.67 -0.13 -15.41
N ASN A 104 -3.41 -0.99 -14.42
CA ASN A 104 -3.57 -2.43 -14.55
C ASN A 104 -4.74 -3.02 -13.74
N THR A 105 -5.63 -2.20 -13.17
CA THR A 105 -6.71 -2.65 -12.26
C THR A 105 -7.54 -3.78 -12.84
N ASN A 106 -7.94 -3.68 -14.11
CA ASN A 106 -8.76 -4.71 -14.76
C ASN A 106 -8.00 -6.03 -14.92
N THR A 107 -6.73 -5.96 -15.33
CA THR A 107 -5.85 -7.12 -15.49
C THR A 107 -5.62 -7.82 -14.14
N ILE A 108 -5.28 -7.06 -13.11
CA ILE A 108 -5.05 -7.57 -11.75
C ILE A 108 -6.31 -8.27 -11.22
N THR A 109 -7.48 -7.62 -11.38
CA THR A 109 -8.76 -8.20 -10.94
C THR A 109 -9.06 -9.51 -11.66
N LYS A 110 -8.78 -9.58 -12.96
CA LYS A 110 -8.94 -10.80 -13.74
C LYS A 110 -8.01 -11.91 -13.24
N MET A 111 -6.74 -11.59 -12.99
CA MET A 111 -5.77 -12.56 -12.45
C MET A 111 -6.23 -13.15 -11.11
N PHE A 112 -6.67 -12.32 -10.17
CA PHE A 112 -7.20 -12.82 -8.88
C PHE A 112 -8.45 -13.68 -9.06
N THR A 113 -9.34 -13.30 -9.98
CA THR A 113 -10.56 -14.06 -10.25
C THR A 113 -10.26 -15.42 -10.88
N ASP A 114 -9.36 -15.46 -11.86
CA ASP A 114 -8.97 -16.69 -12.55
C ASP A 114 -8.18 -17.61 -11.63
N TRP A 115 -7.29 -17.07 -10.81
CA TRP A 115 -6.59 -17.84 -9.78
C TRP A 115 -7.56 -18.45 -8.76
N SER A 116 -8.58 -17.70 -8.32
CA SER A 116 -9.64 -18.21 -7.44
C SER A 116 -10.42 -19.37 -8.07
N LYS A 117 -10.69 -19.32 -9.38
CA LYS A 117 -11.36 -20.42 -10.10
C LYS A 117 -10.48 -21.67 -10.16
N LEU A 118 -9.20 -21.52 -10.52
CA LEU A 118 -8.26 -22.65 -10.58
C LEU A 118 -8.12 -23.38 -9.23
N ILE A 119 -8.11 -22.62 -8.12
CA ILE A 119 -8.08 -23.21 -6.77
C ILE A 119 -9.34 -24.04 -6.52
N LYS A 120 -10.52 -23.55 -6.90
CA LYS A 120 -11.79 -24.25 -6.72
C LYS A 120 -11.90 -25.51 -7.60
N GLU A 121 -11.44 -25.43 -8.84
CA GLU A 121 -11.44 -26.59 -9.76
C GLU A 121 -10.51 -27.70 -9.24
N LYS A 122 -9.35 -27.33 -8.70
CA LYS A 122 -8.43 -28.28 -8.07
C LYS A 122 -9.04 -28.96 -6.83
N ASP A 123 -9.75 -28.21 -5.99
CA ASP A 123 -10.44 -28.75 -4.81
C ASP A 123 -11.56 -29.73 -5.20
N ASN A 124 -12.34 -29.41 -6.23
CA ASN A 124 -13.42 -30.26 -6.72
C ASN A 124 -12.93 -31.53 -7.45
N SER A 125 -11.74 -31.49 -8.08
CA SER A 125 -11.12 -32.65 -8.74
C SER A 125 -10.47 -33.62 -7.73
N SER A 126 -10.22 -33.17 -6.49
CA SER A 126 -9.65 -33.97 -5.41
C SER A 126 -10.71 -34.64 -4.52
N LYS A 127 -12.00 -34.44 -4.80
CA LYS A 127 -13.15 -35.10 -4.14
C LYS A 127 -13.80 -36.08 -5.09
#